data_AF-A0A817HP91-F1
#
_entry.id   AF-A0A817HP91-F1
#
_cell.length_a   1.000
_cell.length_b   1.000
_cell.length_c   1.000
_cell.angle_alpha   90.00
_cell.angle_beta   90.00
_cell.angle_gamma   90.00
#
_symmetry.space_group_name_H-M   'P 1'
#
loop_
_entity.id
_entity.type
_entity.pdbx_description
1 polymer ?
#
loop_
_entity_poly.entity_id
_entity_poly.type
_entity_poly.pdbx_seq_one_letter_code
_entity_poly.pdbx_strand_id
1 'polypeptide(L)'
;MRPLGSVQQAVVAKKAIVKPDQRYNQIMDIINKRNYNSDSYLKALNIHVNTEDMLKIRARILLPPQIKYQTQNNQEVVEMFHLVNGKFEINIV
;
A
#
# COMPACT_ATOMS: atom_id res chain seq x y z
N MET A 1 -8.84 -6.90 -26.98
CA MET A 1 -7.38 -7.00 -26.69
C MET A 1 -7.03 -8.48 -26.54
N ARG A 2 -5.87 -8.92 -27.05
CA ARG A 2 -5.41 -10.31 -26.82
C ARG A 2 -4.77 -10.42 -25.43
N PRO A 3 -5.00 -11.52 -24.69
CA PRO A 3 -4.36 -11.71 -23.39
C PRO A 3 -2.84 -11.89 -23.55
N LEU A 4 -2.10 -11.45 -22.54
CA LEU A 4 -0.65 -11.65 -22.47
C LEU A 4 -0.34 -13.12 -22.17
N GLY A 5 0.70 -13.67 -22.81
CA GLY A 5 1.24 -14.98 -22.45
C GLY A 5 1.95 -14.98 -21.10
N SER A 6 2.16 -16.14 -20.48
CA SER A 6 2.75 -16.28 -19.14
C SER A 6 4.09 -15.54 -18.97
N VAL A 7 4.99 -15.67 -19.95
CA VAL A 7 6.29 -14.98 -19.95
C VAL A 7 6.11 -13.46 -20.00
N GLN A 8 5.18 -12.97 -20.82
CA GLN A 8 4.89 -11.54 -20.92
C GLN A 8 4.28 -11.00 -19.62
N GLN A 9 3.38 -11.76 -18.99
CA GLN A 9 2.82 -11.43 -17.69
C GLN A 9 3.91 -11.32 -16.62
N ALA A 10 4.85 -12.26 -16.58
CA ALA A 10 5.96 -12.23 -15.62
C ALA A 10 6.84 -10.98 -15.79
N VAL A 11 7.15 -10.61 -17.04
CA VAL A 11 7.92 -9.39 -17.35
C VAL A 11 7.18 -8.12 -16.92
N VAL A 12 5.88 -8.04 -17.22
CA VAL A 12 5.04 -6.92 -16.83
C VAL A 12 4.92 -6.84 -15.31
N ALA A 13 4.64 -7.95 -14.63
CA ALA A 13 4.54 -8.03 -13.18
C ALA A 13 5.84 -7.56 -12.51
N LYS A 14 7.00 -8.05 -12.97
CA LYS A 14 8.31 -7.64 -12.44
C LYS A 14 8.55 -6.13 -12.56
N LYS A 15 8.04 -5.48 -13.62
CA LYS A 15 8.15 -4.03 -13.80
C LYS A 15 7.08 -3.24 -13.04
N ALA A 16 5.90 -3.81 -12.85
CA ALA A 16 4.76 -3.15 -12.23
C ALA A 16 4.82 -3.19 -10.69
N ILE A 17 5.44 -4.22 -10.10
CA ILE A 17 5.64 -4.32 -8.65
C ILE A 17 6.69 -3.29 -8.23
N VAL A 18 6.28 -2.34 -7.40
CA VAL A 18 7.13 -1.26 -6.89
C VAL A 18 6.80 -1.06 -5.42
N LYS A 19 7.81 -0.79 -4.58
CA LYS A 19 7.61 -0.57 -3.15
C LYS A 19 6.82 0.72 -2.89
N PRO A 20 6.05 0.81 -1.79
CA PRO A 20 5.19 1.98 -1.52
C PRO A 20 5.93 3.32 -1.52
N ASP A 21 7.12 3.39 -0.93
CA ASP A 21 7.99 4.56 -0.89
C ASP A 21 8.44 4.99 -2.30
N GLN A 22 8.86 4.02 -3.11
CA GLN A 22 9.24 4.28 -4.51
C GLN A 22 8.06 4.72 -5.35
N ARG A 23 6.88 4.11 -5.13
CA ARG A 23 5.65 4.46 -5.84
C ARG A 23 5.20 5.87 -5.50
N TYR A 24 5.30 6.28 -4.23
CA TYR A 24 5.02 7.64 -3.80
C TYR A 24 5.87 8.66 -4.57
N ASN A 25 7.19 8.45 -4.62
CA ASN A 25 8.11 9.35 -5.32
C ASN A 25 7.79 9.43 -6.82
N GLN A 26 7.52 8.29 -7.47
CA GLN A 26 7.13 8.26 -8.89
C GLN A 26 5.86 9.06 -9.17
N ILE A 27 4.86 8.99 -8.29
CA ILE A 27 3.62 9.75 -8.45
C ILE A 27 3.90 11.26 -8.30
N MET A 28 4.67 11.64 -7.28
CA MET A 28 5.03 13.05 -7.06
C MET A 28 5.84 13.62 -8.22
N ASP A 29 6.78 12.85 -8.77
CA ASP A 29 7.53 13.25 -9.96
C ASP A 29 6.62 13.52 -11.17
N ILE A 30 5.60 12.68 -11.38
CA ILE A 30 4.63 12.87 -12.46
C ILE A 30 3.82 14.16 -12.26
N ILE A 31 3.34 14.39 -11.04
CA ILE A 31 2.55 15.57 -10.68
C ILE A 31 3.37 16.84 -10.88
N ASN A 32 4.60 16.86 -10.37
CA ASN A 32 5.53 17.99 -10.51
C ASN A 32 5.87 18.29 -11.97
N LYS A 33 6.11 17.24 -12.78
CA LYS A 33 6.37 17.40 -14.23
C LYS A 33 5.16 17.89 -15.01
N ARG A 34 3.96 17.44 -14.63
CA ARG A 34 2.70 17.86 -15.30
C ARG A 34 2.35 19.31 -15.01
N ASN A 35 2.72 19.83 -13.83
CA ASN A 35 2.44 21.20 -13.41
C ASN A 35 0.98 21.62 -13.72
N TYR A 36 0.01 20.86 -13.19
CA TYR A 36 -1.41 20.98 -13.57
C TYR A 36 -1.97 22.40 -13.44
N ASN A 37 -1.49 23.18 -12.47
CA ASN A 37 -1.92 24.57 -12.27
C ASN A 37 -1.47 25.53 -13.39
N SER A 38 -0.62 25.08 -14.31
CA SER A 38 -0.25 25.83 -15.52
C SER A 38 -1.16 25.55 -16.72
N ASP A 39 -1.97 24.50 -16.67
CA ASP A 39 -2.87 24.09 -17.75
C ASP A 39 -3.97 25.15 -18.01
N SER A 40 -4.16 25.52 -19.28
CA SER A 40 -5.08 26.58 -19.68
C SER A 40 -6.55 26.22 -19.48
N TYR A 41 -6.93 24.94 -19.63
CA TYR A 41 -8.30 24.49 -19.43
C TYR A 41 -8.65 24.48 -17.95
N LEU A 42 -7.73 23.99 -17.10
CA LEU A 42 -7.94 24.01 -15.65
C LEU A 42 -8.02 25.43 -15.10
N LYS A 43 -7.17 26.35 -15.59
CA LYS A 43 -7.27 27.78 -15.27
C LYS A 43 -8.59 28.40 -15.70
N ALA A 44 -9.04 28.12 -16.93
CA ALA A 44 -10.31 28.64 -17.44
C ALA A 44 -11.52 28.18 -16.61
N LEU A 45 -11.44 26.98 -16.03
CA LEU A 45 -12.45 26.43 -15.13
C LEU A 45 -12.25 26.80 -13.66
N ASN A 46 -11.25 27.63 -13.35
CA ASN A 46 -10.86 28.00 -11.98
C ASN A 46 -10.61 26.79 -11.07
N ILE A 47 -10.02 25.72 -11.63
CA ILE A 47 -9.66 24.50 -10.90
C ILE A 47 -8.20 24.61 -10.46
N HIS A 48 -7.98 24.40 -9.16
CA HIS A 48 -6.66 24.32 -8.56
C HIS A 48 -6.37 22.90 -8.07
N VAL A 49 -5.21 22.37 -8.43
CA VAL A 49 -4.73 21.04 -7.99
C VAL A 49 -3.65 21.24 -6.94
N ASN A 50 -3.85 20.68 -5.75
CA ASN A 50 -2.78 20.62 -4.75
C ASN A 50 -1.72 19.61 -5.20
N THR A 51 -0.51 20.09 -5.47
CA THR A 51 0.62 19.28 -5.95
C THR A 51 1.73 19.12 -4.93
N GLU A 52 1.64 19.79 -3.78
CA GLU A 52 2.72 19.82 -2.79
C GLU A 52 2.79 18.54 -1.97
N ASP A 53 1.64 17.98 -1.62
CA ASP A 53 1.53 16.83 -0.72
C ASP A 53 0.33 15.94 -1.09
N MET A 54 0.46 14.64 -0.81
CA MET A 54 -0.68 13.71 -0.90
C MET A 54 -1.62 13.92 0.28
N LEU A 55 -2.91 13.64 0.05
CA LEU A 55 -3.93 13.71 1.09
C LEU A 55 -3.58 12.78 2.27
N LYS A 56 -3.47 13.36 3.47
CA LYS A 56 -3.23 12.62 4.71
C LYS A 56 -4.57 12.22 5.33
N ILE A 57 -4.75 10.93 5.57
CA ILE A 57 -6.00 10.34 6.09
C ILE A 57 -5.73 9.69 7.44
N ARG A 58 -6.58 9.97 8.44
CA ARG A 58 -6.52 9.31 9.74
C ARG A 58 -7.05 7.89 9.62
N ALA A 59 -6.16 6.90 9.72
CA ALA A 59 -6.52 5.49 9.71
C ALA A 59 -6.59 4.89 11.13
N ARG A 60 -7.24 3.72 11.23
CA ARG A 60 -7.19 2.85 12.42
C ARG A 60 -6.44 1.57 12.04
N ILE A 61 -5.55 1.12 12.91
CA ILE A 61 -4.91 -0.20 12.80
C ILE A 61 -5.64 -1.12 13.76
N LEU A 62 -6.33 -2.12 13.21
CA LEU A 62 -6.98 -3.14 14.03
C LEU A 62 -5.94 -4.10 14.59
N LEU A 63 -6.17 -4.59 15.80
CA LEU A 63 -5.33 -5.63 16.36
C LEU A 63 -5.54 -6.94 15.57
N PRO A 64 -4.45 -7.70 15.34
CA PRO A 64 -4.55 -9.03 14.76
C PRO A 64 -5.37 -9.97 15.67
N PRO A 65 -6.06 -10.97 15.10
CA PRO A 65 -6.81 -11.95 15.88
C PRO A 65 -5.87 -12.88 16.65
N GLN A 66 -6.38 -13.48 17.73
CA GLN A 66 -5.73 -14.61 18.39
C GLN A 66 -5.91 -15.87 17.55
N ILE A 67 -4.84 -16.64 17.35
CA ILE A 67 -4.90 -17.93 16.66
C ILE A 67 -4.81 -19.03 17.70
N LYS A 68 -5.80 -19.94 17.70
CA LYS A 68 -5.83 -21.12 18.58
C LYS A 68 -5.53 -22.36 17.76
N TYR A 69 -4.58 -23.17 18.23
CA TYR A 69 -4.25 -24.46 17.62
C TYR A 69 -4.69 -25.60 18.53
N GLN A 70 -5.20 -26.68 17.93
CA GLN A 70 -5.41 -27.95 18.63
C GLN A 70 -4.19 -28.83 18.43
N THR A 71 -3.53 -29.21 19.53
CA THR A 71 -2.45 -30.19 19.51
C THR A 71 -2.97 -31.60 19.78
N GLN A 72 -2.25 -32.63 19.34
CA GLN A 72 -2.63 -34.05 19.49
C GLN A 72 -2.85 -34.48 20.96
N ASN A 73 -2.36 -33.69 21.92
CA ASN A 73 -2.48 -33.95 23.35
C ASN A 73 -3.60 -33.14 24.04
N ASN A 74 -4.53 -32.55 23.28
CA ASN A 74 -5.62 -31.70 23.80
C ASN A 74 -5.14 -30.44 24.56
N GLN A 75 -3.88 -30.01 24.34
CA GLN A 75 -3.38 -28.73 24.86
C GLN A 75 -3.73 -27.62 23.85
N GLU A 76 -4.43 -26.58 24.32
CA GLU A 76 -4.64 -25.35 23.54
C GLU A 76 -3.33 -24.54 23.56
N VAL A 77 -2.79 -24.24 22.38
CA VAL A 77 -1.71 -23.25 22.22
C VAL A 77 -2.33 -22.01 21.62
N VAL A 78 -2.14 -20.86 22.26
CA VAL A 78 -2.69 -19.57 21.80
C VAL A 78 -1.54 -18.69 21.34
N GLU A 79 -1.52 -18.35 20.04
CA GLU A 79 -0.63 -17.33 19.51
C GLU A 79 -1.30 -15.96 19.59
N MET A 80 -0.68 -15.06 20.36
CA MET A 80 -1.09 -13.66 20.43
C MET A 80 -0.09 -12.80 19.66
N PHE A 81 -0.61 -12.01 18.73
CA PHE A 81 0.17 -11.04 17.97
C PHE A 81 0.02 -9.66 18.61
N HIS A 82 1.14 -9.07 19.01
CA HIS A 82 1.17 -7.70 19.52
C HIS A 82 1.86 -6.78 18.52
N LEU A 83 1.29 -5.58 18.34
CA LEU A 83 1.95 -4.53 17.58
C LEU A 83 2.80 -3.68 18.54
N VAL A 84 4.13 -3.83 18.50
CA VAL A 84 5.08 -3.05 19.30
C VAL A 84 5.93 -2.22 18.35
N ASN A 85 5.86 -0.89 18.47
CA ASN A 85 6.62 0.05 17.61
C ASN A 85 6.48 -0.21 16.10
N GLY A 86 5.30 -0.65 15.65
CA GLY A 86 5.03 -0.95 14.24
C GLY A 86 5.59 -2.29 13.74
N LYS A 87 6.11 -3.14 14.63
CA LYS A 87 6.50 -4.53 14.34
C LYS A 87 5.55 -5.49 15.05
N PHE A 88 5.29 -6.63 14.43
CA PHE A 88 4.52 -7.72 15.04
C PHE A 88 5.46 -8.60 15.86
N GLU A 89 5.16 -8.72 17.15
CA GLU A 89 5.80 -9.66 18.07
C GLU A 89 4.83 -10.80 18.37
N ILE A 90 5.36 -12.04 18.40
CA ILE A 90 4.58 -13.26 18.64
C ILE A 90 4.92 -13.75 20.05
N ASN A 91 3.89 -13.86 20.89
CA ASN A 91 3.98 -14.54 22.18
C ASN A 91 3.19 -15.84 22.11
N ILE A 92 3.85 -16.94 22.47
CA ILE A 92 3.23 -18.27 22.58
C ILE A 92 2.90 -18.47 24.06
N VAL A 93 1.62 -18.68 24.37
CA VAL A 93 1.10 -18.95 25.72
C VAL A 93 0.46 -20.33 25.76
#